data_AF-A0A7S0EJB6-F1
#
_entry.id   AF-A0A7S0EJB6-F1
#
_cell.length_a   1.000
_cell.length_b   1.000
_cell.length_c   1.000
_cell.angle_alpha   90.00
_cell.angle_beta   90.00
_cell.angle_gamma   90.00
#
_symmetry.space_group_name_H-M   'P 1'
#
loop_
_entity.id
_entity.type
_entity.pdbx_description
1 polymer ?
#
loop_
_entity_poly.entity_id
_entity_poly.type
_entity_poly.pdbx_seq_one_letter_code
_entity_poly.pdbx_strand_id
1 'polypeptide(L)'
;RAALWRLCAAPGNPGHYDALLEQQQAEGASSASRQIDKDLHRTFGGVPEVRVPQQEALASLRNVLTAYATHNPEVGYCQSMNFVVAVLLLVVDEETAFWCLATVVERLLPGHFARDMAMSLVDQGVLHELLGREEPQLIAHLDELQVVPSLVH
;
A
#
# COMPACT_ATOMS: atom_id res chain seq x y z
N ARG A 1 0.63 -2.72 -20.34
CA ARG A 1 0.85 -2.33 -18.92
C ARG A 1 0.23 -3.35 -17.95
N ALA A 2 -1.05 -3.73 -18.06
CA ALA A 2 -1.66 -4.79 -17.22
C ALA A 2 -0.90 -6.15 -17.23
N ALA A 3 -0.34 -6.53 -18.38
CA ALA A 3 0.43 -7.78 -18.50
C ALA A 3 1.69 -7.85 -17.61
N LEU A 4 2.35 -6.72 -17.32
CA LEU A 4 3.52 -6.70 -16.44
C LEU A 4 3.13 -6.93 -14.99
N TRP A 5 2.01 -6.36 -14.54
CA TRP A 5 1.50 -6.57 -13.18
C TRP A 5 1.07 -8.02 -12.95
N ARG A 6 0.51 -8.68 -13.96
CA ARG A 6 0.23 -10.12 -13.92
C ARG A 6 1.48 -11.00 -13.76
N LEU A 7 2.65 -10.52 -14.19
CA LEU A 7 3.93 -11.22 -13.95
C LEU A 7 4.44 -10.98 -12.52
N CYS A 8 4.09 -9.85 -11.91
CA CYS A 8 4.39 -9.56 -10.51
C CYS A 8 3.49 -10.38 -9.57
N ALA A 9 2.21 -10.58 -9.92
CA ALA A 9 1.33 -11.51 -9.22
C ALA A 9 1.88 -12.94 -9.35
N ALA A 10 2.66 -13.41 -8.38
CA ALA A 10 3.00 -14.83 -8.31
C ALA A 10 1.68 -15.64 -8.28
N PRO A 11 1.59 -16.81 -8.95
CA PRO A 11 0.40 -17.65 -8.93
C PRO A 11 0.30 -18.29 -7.54
N GLY A 12 -0.13 -17.50 -6.56
CA GLY A 12 -0.34 -17.94 -5.21
C GLY A 12 -1.63 -18.73 -5.18
N ASN A 13 -1.51 -20.04 -4.99
CA ASN A 13 -2.50 -20.90 -4.37
C ASN A 13 -3.98 -20.59 -4.72
N PRO A 14 -4.53 -21.16 -5.81
CA PRO A 14 -5.92 -20.93 -6.22
C PRO A 14 -6.90 -21.11 -5.07
N GLY A 15 -7.83 -20.16 -4.90
CA GLY A 15 -8.83 -20.16 -3.83
C GLY A 15 -8.34 -19.62 -2.47
N HIS A 16 -7.06 -19.25 -2.35
CA HIS A 16 -6.55 -18.62 -1.13
C HIS A 16 -7.17 -17.25 -0.87
N TYR A 17 -7.35 -16.43 -1.91
CA TYR A 17 -8.00 -15.13 -1.78
C TYR A 17 -9.45 -15.26 -1.31
N ASP A 18 -10.21 -16.19 -1.91
CA ASP A 18 -11.60 -16.45 -1.53
C ASP A 18 -11.70 -16.94 -0.07
N ALA A 19 -10.81 -17.85 0.35
CA ALA A 19 -10.75 -18.33 1.73
C ALA A 19 -10.48 -17.20 2.74
N LEU A 20 -9.65 -16.21 2.39
CA LEU A 20 -9.40 -15.05 3.25
C LEU A 20 -10.65 -14.16 3.38
N LEU A 21 -11.42 -14.00 2.31
CA LEU A 21 -12.67 -13.23 2.34
C LEU A 21 -13.74 -13.95 3.19
N GLU A 22 -13.85 -15.27 3.08
CA GLU A 22 -14.75 -16.08 3.91
C GLU A 22 -14.36 -15.99 5.40
N GLN A 23 -13.07 -16.10 5.71
CA GLN A 23 -12.56 -15.96 7.07
C GLN A 23 -12.90 -14.58 7.67
N GLN A 24 -12.72 -13.50 6.90
CA GLN A 24 -13.06 -12.15 7.33
C GLN A 24 -14.56 -11.99 7.64
N GLN A 25 -15.43 -12.60 6.85
CA GLN A 25 -16.88 -12.59 7.10
C GLN A 25 -17.24 -13.31 8.40
N ALA A 26 -16.51 -14.38 8.75
CA ALA A 26 -16.73 -15.16 9.97
C ALA A 26 -16.17 -14.47 11.23
N GLU A 27 -15.00 -13.84 11.14
CA GLU A 27 -14.29 -13.24 12.28
C GLU A 27 -14.77 -11.82 12.64
N GLY A 28 -15.43 -11.13 11.70
CA GLY A 28 -15.98 -9.80 11.92
C GLY A 28 -14.93 -8.67 11.93
N ALA A 29 -15.30 -7.51 12.50
CA ALA A 29 -14.53 -6.27 12.31
C ALA A 29 -13.21 -6.23 13.12
N SER A 30 -12.08 -6.35 12.41
CA SER A 30 -10.74 -6.19 12.98
C SER A 30 -10.33 -4.72 13.21
N SER A 31 -9.20 -4.48 13.85
CA SER A 31 -8.60 -3.13 13.95
C SER A 31 -8.18 -2.60 12.57
N ALA A 32 -7.65 -3.47 11.71
CA ALA A 32 -7.28 -3.15 10.33
C ALA A 32 -8.53 -2.74 9.53
N SER A 33 -9.62 -3.51 9.63
CA SER A 33 -10.88 -3.21 8.93
C SER A 33 -11.43 -1.82 9.29
N ARG A 34 -11.31 -1.41 10.57
CA ARG A 34 -11.70 -0.06 11.01
C ARG A 34 -10.82 1.06 10.47
N GLN A 35 -9.53 0.81 10.28
CA GLN A 35 -8.62 1.79 9.67
C GLN A 35 -8.88 1.90 8.16
N ILE A 36 -9.04 0.76 7.49
CA ILE A 36 -9.41 0.68 6.07
C ILE A 36 -10.67 1.53 5.82
N ASP A 37 -11.72 1.38 6.63
CA ASP A 37 -12.99 2.10 6.46
C ASP A 37 -12.86 3.63 6.51
N LYS A 38 -11.95 4.13 7.36
CA LYS A 38 -11.63 5.55 7.43
C LYS A 38 -10.94 6.03 6.16
N ASP A 39 -10.17 5.15 5.51
CA ASP A 39 -9.34 5.48 4.37
C ASP A 39 -10.07 5.36 3.03
N LEU A 40 -11.05 4.46 2.92
CA LEU A 40 -11.81 4.23 1.70
C LEU A 40 -12.37 5.54 1.10
N HIS A 41 -13.01 6.36 1.93
CA HIS A 41 -13.67 7.60 1.51
C HIS A 41 -12.69 8.65 0.93
N ARG A 42 -11.44 8.65 1.39
CA ARG A 42 -10.40 9.58 0.92
C ARG A 42 -9.54 9.02 -0.22
N THR A 43 -9.65 7.73 -0.52
CA THR A 43 -8.75 7.06 -1.49
C THR A 43 -9.11 7.40 -2.94
N PHE A 44 -10.40 7.46 -3.28
CA PHE A 44 -10.85 7.73 -4.65
C PHE A 44 -11.27 9.18 -4.92
N GLY A 45 -11.11 10.10 -3.96
CA GLY A 45 -11.61 11.49 -4.00
C GLY A 45 -11.04 12.40 -5.09
N GLY A 46 -10.33 11.86 -6.08
CA GLY A 46 -9.79 12.59 -7.23
C GLY A 46 -9.38 11.70 -8.41
N VAL A 47 -9.77 10.42 -8.44
CA VAL A 47 -9.43 9.52 -9.55
C VAL A 47 -10.45 9.73 -10.69
N PRO A 48 -10.04 10.20 -11.88
CA PRO A 48 -10.98 10.73 -12.87
C PRO A 48 -11.96 9.71 -13.47
N GLU A 49 -11.63 8.42 -13.50
CA GLU A 49 -12.46 7.38 -14.11
C GLU A 49 -12.07 6.03 -13.53
N VAL A 50 -12.94 5.45 -12.69
CA VAL A 50 -12.84 4.04 -12.32
C VAL A 50 -13.67 3.25 -13.31
N ARG A 51 -13.18 2.08 -13.76
CA ARG A 51 -13.84 1.26 -14.79
C ARG A 51 -15.21 0.73 -14.38
N VAL A 52 -15.46 0.70 -13.08
CA VAL A 52 -16.67 0.19 -12.43
C VAL A 52 -17.31 1.30 -11.60
N PRO A 53 -18.61 1.19 -11.26
CA PRO A 53 -19.26 2.11 -10.33
C PRO A 53 -18.43 2.29 -9.05
N GLN A 54 -18.42 3.52 -8.52
CA GLN A 54 -17.59 3.87 -7.36
C GLN A 54 -17.84 2.95 -6.14
N GLN A 55 -19.07 2.50 -5.92
CA GLN A 55 -19.41 1.57 -4.84
C GLN A 55 -18.73 0.20 -5.03
N GLU A 56 -18.72 -0.33 -6.25
CA GLU A 56 -18.04 -1.59 -6.58
C GLU A 56 -16.53 -1.44 -6.42
N ALA A 57 -15.95 -0.32 -6.87
CA ALA A 57 -14.54 -0.03 -6.69
C ALA A 57 -14.12 0.06 -5.21
N LEU A 58 -14.95 0.71 -4.39
CA LEU A 58 -14.73 0.81 -2.94
C LEU A 58 -14.86 -0.56 -2.26
N ALA A 59 -15.78 -1.40 -2.71
CA ALA A 59 -15.93 -2.77 -2.22
C ALA A 59 -14.70 -3.62 -2.57
N SER A 60 -14.23 -3.58 -3.83
CA SER A 60 -13.01 -4.28 -4.25
C SER A 60 -11.77 -3.79 -3.50
N LEU A 61 -11.65 -2.47 -3.29
CA LEU A 61 -10.57 -1.89 -2.49
C LEU A 61 -10.60 -2.42 -1.05
N ARG A 62 -11.79 -2.46 -0.42
CA ARG A 62 -11.96 -3.01 0.93
C ARG A 62 -11.57 -4.48 0.98
N ASN A 63 -12.07 -5.29 0.04
CA ASN A 63 -11.81 -6.73 0.00
C ASN A 63 -10.31 -7.02 -0.05
N VAL A 64 -9.60 -6.41 -1.00
CA VAL A 64 -8.16 -6.63 -1.19
C VAL A 64 -7.36 -6.24 0.05
N LEU A 65 -7.63 -5.06 0.63
CA LEU A 65 -6.91 -4.58 1.81
C LEU A 65 -7.16 -5.45 3.03
N THR A 66 -8.40 -5.89 3.22
CA THR A 66 -8.77 -6.69 4.38
C THR A 66 -8.26 -8.13 4.25
N ALA A 67 -8.32 -8.70 3.04
CA ALA A 67 -7.70 -9.98 2.73
C ALA A 67 -6.19 -9.93 2.97
N TYR A 68 -5.51 -8.88 2.53
CA TYR A 68 -4.07 -8.71 2.77
C TYR A 68 -3.72 -8.62 4.25
N ALA A 69 -4.46 -7.82 5.03
CA ALA A 69 -4.24 -7.70 6.47
C ALA A 69 -4.40 -9.05 7.20
N THR A 70 -5.24 -9.95 6.67
CA THR A 70 -5.41 -11.32 7.19
C THR A 70 -4.31 -12.25 6.70
N HIS A 71 -3.90 -12.11 5.44
CA HIS A 71 -2.83 -12.89 4.84
C HIS A 71 -1.49 -12.72 5.56
N ASN A 72 -1.18 -11.48 5.96
CA ASN A 72 0.06 -11.13 6.64
C ASN A 72 -0.22 -10.26 7.88
N PRO A 73 -0.61 -10.86 9.02
CA PRO A 73 -0.99 -10.13 10.23
C PRO A 73 0.15 -9.32 10.87
N GLU A 74 1.41 -9.72 10.64
CA GLU A 74 2.60 -9.02 11.13
C GLU A 74 2.66 -7.60 10.55
N VAL A 75 2.41 -7.47 9.25
CA VAL A 75 2.25 -6.16 8.60
C VAL A 75 0.88 -5.58 8.89
N GLY A 76 -0.18 -6.37 8.67
CA GLY A 76 -1.57 -5.94 8.76
C GLY A 76 -1.92 -4.92 7.68
N TYR A 77 -2.46 -3.77 8.10
CA TYR A 77 -2.79 -2.66 7.21
C TYR A 77 -1.93 -1.43 7.55
N CYS A 78 -1.27 -0.88 6.53
CA CYS A 78 -0.54 0.39 6.61
C CYS A 78 -1.23 1.44 5.71
N GLN A 79 -1.29 2.69 6.19
CA GLN A 79 -2.06 3.81 5.61
C GLN A 79 -1.62 4.28 4.20
N SER A 80 -0.67 3.60 3.57
CA SER A 80 -0.26 3.84 2.17
C SER A 80 -0.78 2.76 1.21
N MET A 81 -1.20 1.61 1.74
CA MET A 81 -1.59 0.45 0.93
C MET A 81 -2.86 0.71 0.12
N ASN A 82 -3.80 1.49 0.67
CA ASN A 82 -5.04 1.87 -0.01
C ASN A 82 -4.78 2.55 -1.36
N PHE A 83 -3.79 3.44 -1.45
CA PHE A 83 -3.45 4.10 -2.70
C PHE A 83 -2.80 3.14 -3.70
N VAL A 84 -1.93 2.25 -3.23
CA VAL A 84 -1.31 1.22 -4.07
C VAL A 84 -2.39 0.32 -4.69
N VAL A 85 -3.31 -0.19 -3.86
CA VAL A 85 -4.41 -1.04 -4.33
C VAL A 85 -5.35 -0.29 -5.25
N ALA A 86 -5.70 0.96 -4.94
CA ALA A 86 -6.56 1.77 -5.82
C ALA A 86 -5.95 1.91 -7.22
N VAL A 87 -4.63 2.15 -7.33
CA VAL A 87 -3.93 2.21 -8.63
C VAL A 87 -3.91 0.85 -9.32
N LEU A 88 -3.69 -0.25 -8.59
CA LEU A 88 -3.71 -1.60 -9.15
C LEU A 88 -5.10 -1.96 -9.73
N LEU A 89 -6.18 -1.63 -9.02
CA LEU A 89 -7.56 -1.87 -9.47
C LEU A 89 -7.95 -1.10 -10.74
N LEU A 90 -7.19 -0.07 -11.14
CA LEU A 90 -7.40 0.60 -12.44
C LEU A 90 -6.88 -0.24 -13.63
N VAL A 91 -6.01 -1.22 -13.38
CA VAL A 91 -5.27 -1.93 -14.42
C VAL A 91 -5.44 -3.45 -14.40
N VAL A 92 -5.77 -4.05 -13.26
CA VAL A 92 -5.97 -5.49 -13.08
C VAL A 92 -7.27 -5.79 -12.32
N ASP A 93 -7.73 -7.05 -12.38
CA ASP A 93 -8.83 -7.57 -11.58
C ASP A 93 -8.50 -7.66 -10.08
N GLU A 94 -9.53 -7.83 -9.25
CA GLU A 94 -9.44 -7.76 -7.79
C GLU A 94 -8.43 -8.74 -7.18
N GLU A 95 -8.52 -10.02 -7.53
CA GLU A 95 -7.59 -11.04 -7.01
C GLU A 95 -6.15 -10.80 -7.51
N THR A 96 -5.98 -10.40 -8.77
CA THR A 96 -4.65 -10.01 -9.27
C THR A 96 -4.09 -8.81 -8.51
N ALA A 97 -4.93 -7.84 -8.12
CA ALA A 97 -4.51 -6.69 -7.32
C ALA A 97 -4.03 -7.11 -5.92
N PHE A 98 -4.69 -8.10 -5.31
CA PHE A 98 -4.24 -8.72 -4.05
C PHE A 98 -2.84 -9.33 -4.17
N TRP A 99 -2.58 -10.16 -5.17
CA TRP A 99 -1.26 -10.77 -5.37
C TRP A 99 -0.18 -9.76 -5.75
N CYS A 100 -0.55 -8.71 -6.49
CA CYS A 100 0.35 -7.59 -6.76
C CYS A 100 0.72 -6.85 -5.47
N LEU A 101 -0.25 -6.57 -4.59
CA LEU A 101 0.01 -5.93 -3.29
C LEU A 101 0.95 -6.80 -2.45
N ALA A 102 0.67 -8.10 -2.32
CA ALA A 102 1.52 -9.02 -1.58
C ALA A 102 2.96 -9.01 -2.12
N THR A 103 3.11 -9.01 -3.44
CA THR A 103 4.44 -8.93 -4.07
C THR A 103 5.14 -7.60 -3.78
N VAL A 104 4.42 -6.47 -3.84
CA VAL A 104 4.99 -5.16 -3.51
C VAL A 104 5.50 -5.14 -2.07
N VAL A 105 4.66 -5.56 -1.12
CA VAL A 105 4.96 -5.46 0.30
C VAL A 105 6.03 -6.47 0.74
N GLU A 106 5.99 -7.69 0.22
CA GLU A 106 6.81 -8.79 0.75
C GLU A 106 8.10 -9.03 -0.04
N ARG A 107 8.12 -8.63 -1.32
CA ARG A 107 9.24 -8.94 -2.23
C ARG A 107 9.95 -7.71 -2.76
N LEU A 108 9.21 -6.68 -3.17
CA LEU A 108 9.81 -5.49 -3.77
C LEU A 108 10.25 -4.47 -2.72
N LEU A 109 9.44 -4.28 -1.68
CA LEU A 109 9.66 -3.30 -0.62
C LEU A 109 9.57 -3.95 0.78
N PRO A 110 10.34 -5.02 1.06
CA PRO A 110 10.29 -5.70 2.35
C PRO A 110 10.60 -4.69 3.47
N GLY A 111 9.79 -4.73 4.54
CA GLY A 111 9.95 -3.86 5.71
C GLY A 111 9.50 -2.40 5.54
N HIS A 112 9.18 -1.92 4.33
CA HIS A 112 8.78 -0.52 4.12
C HIS A 112 7.36 -0.22 4.62
N PHE A 113 6.55 -1.26 4.80
CA PHE A 113 5.20 -1.15 5.37
C PHE A 113 5.14 -1.60 6.84
N ALA A 114 6.31 -1.86 7.47
CA ALA A 114 6.38 -2.22 8.87
C ALA A 114 6.03 -1.03 9.76
N ARG A 115 5.49 -1.30 10.95
CA ARG A 115 5.02 -0.26 11.89
C ARG A 115 6.14 0.58 12.50
N ASP A 116 7.35 0.03 12.56
CA ASP A 116 8.53 0.73 13.10
C ASP A 116 9.14 1.74 12.13
N MET A 117 8.68 1.75 10.86
CA MET A 117 9.14 2.65 9.80
C MET A 117 10.66 2.57 9.56
N ALA A 118 11.33 1.48 9.97
CA ALA A 118 12.79 1.40 9.95
C ALA A 118 13.36 1.60 8.54
N MET A 119 12.75 0.97 7.53
CA MET A 119 13.18 1.11 6.14
C MET A 119 12.92 2.51 5.57
N SER A 120 11.82 3.17 5.98
CA SER A 120 11.57 4.55 5.57
C SER A 120 12.61 5.52 6.15
N LEU A 121 13.11 5.26 7.36
CA LEU A 121 14.21 6.04 7.94
C LEU A 121 15.53 5.82 7.20
N VAL A 122 15.79 4.59 6.73
CA VAL A 122 16.95 4.30 5.87
C VAL A 122 16.86 5.08 4.56
N ASP A 123 15.70 5.05 3.89
CA ASP A 123 15.48 5.78 2.64
C ASP A 123 15.66 7.30 2.81
N GLN A 124 15.24 7.86 3.95
CA GLN A 124 15.48 9.27 4.28
C GLN A 124 16.97 9.59 4.39
N GLY A 125 17.75 8.72 5.03
CA GLY A 125 19.21 8.87 5.11
C GLY A 125 19.87 8.87 3.74
N VAL A 126 19.44 7.95 2.86
CA VAL A 126 19.92 7.89 1.47
C VAL A 126 19.53 9.16 0.70
N LEU A 127 18.29 9.63 0.83
CA LEU A 127 17.84 10.88 0.19
C LEU A 127 18.67 12.07 0.67
N HIS A 128 18.92 12.17 1.98
CA HIS A 128 19.74 13.22 2.56
C HIS A 128 21.17 13.21 1.99
N GLU A 129 21.79 12.04 1.87
CA GLU A 129 23.12 11.90 1.25
C GLU A 129 23.12 12.31 -0.23
N LEU A 130 22.10 11.90 -0.99
CA LEU A 130 21.95 12.27 -2.40
C LEU A 130 21.78 13.79 -2.57
N LEU A 131 20.97 14.43 -1.72
CA LEU A 131 20.79 15.89 -1.75
C LEU A 131 22.09 16.62 -1.42
N GLY A 132 22.88 16.14 -0.46
CA GLY A 132 24.19 16.73 -0.16
C GLY A 132 25.19 16.64 -1.33
N ARG A 133 25.04 15.67 -2.22
CA ARG A 133 25.89 15.48 -3.40
C ARG A 133 25.42 16.30 -4.59
N GLU A 134 24.13 16.23 -4.89
CA GLU A 134 23.56 16.80 -6.12
C GLU A 134 23.11 18.26 -5.93
N GLU A 135 22.61 18.62 -4.74
CA GLU A 135 22.03 19.93 -4.44
C GLU A 135 22.49 20.48 -3.06
N PRO A 136 23.79 20.73 -2.87
CA PRO A 136 24.37 21.09 -1.57
C PRO A 136 23.84 22.43 -1.02
N GLN A 137 23.41 23.35 -1.88
CA GLN A 137 22.82 24.62 -1.46
C GLN A 137 21.41 24.40 -0.87
N LEU A 138 20.65 23.45 -1.44
CA LEU A 138 19.31 23.13 -0.95
C LEU A 138 19.39 22.47 0.43
N ILE A 139 20.29 21.49 0.62
CA ILE A 139 20.37 20.80 1.91
C ILE A 139 20.86 21.74 3.02
N ALA A 140 21.83 22.62 2.74
CA ALA A 140 22.29 23.62 3.70
C ALA A 140 21.15 24.57 4.11
N HIS A 141 20.30 24.98 3.15
CA HIS A 141 19.14 25.81 3.46
C HIS A 141 18.08 25.07 4.28
N LEU A 142 17.83 23.79 4.00
CA LEU A 142 16.92 22.97 4.78
C LEU A 142 17.42 22.77 6.22
N ASP A 143 18.73 22.55 6.40
CA ASP A 143 19.38 22.43 7.70
C ASP A 143 19.27 23.72 8.52
N GLU A 144 19.49 24.88 7.89
CA GLU A 144 19.30 26.20 8.52
C GLU A 144 17.86 26.41 9.01
N LEU A 145 16.88 25.94 8.24
CA LEU A 145 15.47 26.00 8.59
C LEU A 145 15.05 24.92 9.61
N GLN A 146 15.97 24.03 10.02
CA GLN A 146 15.69 22.83 10.82
C GLN A 146 14.60 21.94 10.21
N VAL A 147 14.48 21.97 8.88
CA VAL A 147 13.59 21.10 8.12
C VAL A 147 14.38 19.86 7.75
N VAL A 148 14.30 18.85 8.59
CA VAL A 148 14.80 17.53 8.23
C VAL A 148 13.90 17.00 7.11
N PRO A 149 14.43 16.40 6.03
CA PRO A 149 13.66 15.58 5.10
C PRO A 149 13.18 14.29 5.82
N SER A 150 12.35 14.46 6.84
CA SER A 150 11.82 13.40 7.69
C SER A 150 10.32 13.28 7.52
N LEU A 151 9.83 12.05 7.40
CA LEU A 151 8.39 11.71 7.45
C LEU A 151 7.90 11.45 8.88
N VAL A 152 8.77 11.56 9.90
CA VAL A 152 8.45 11.27 11.30
C VAL A 152 8.84 12.46 12.18
N HIS A 153 7.83 13.09 12.76
CA HIS A 153 7.97 14.05 13.86
C HIS A 153 7.76 13.34 15.20
#